data_AF-A0A0L7LMJ4-F1
#
_entry.id   AF-A0A0L7LMJ4-F1
#
_cell.length_a   1.000
_cell.length_b   1.000
_cell.length_c   1.000
_cell.angle_alpha   90.00
_cell.angle_beta   90.00
_cell.angle_gamma   90.00
#
_symmetry.space_group_name_H-M   'P 1'
#
loop_
_entity.id
_entity.type
_entity.pdbx_description
1 polymer ?
#
loop_
_entity_poly.entity_id
_entity_poly.type
_entity_poly.pdbx_seq_one_letter_code
_entity_poly.pdbx_strand_id
1 'polypeptide(L)'
;MEYTSIIDSIPASALVYKSFTERYYTKRYVTNVNGIKNNDIMIMFHSNRIALLCLAPTHFFFENKQEFSVNFNAGGVNRLDNSVKGKGKKGGQKLFKQSVVCKIEYKDGTSFNVPSCMKGALLEVNEELVKNPKLLRELPDADGYIAVILSSIENSELQKSEMLTPELLFFATKLKTSKEVASIASFRTYSDDSAAKRTPLYSLHNKYGGKVVNFAGFMLPVQYSDLSVSASHLFTRNSASIFDVSHMLQTNVRGKDCIEWFESICPVDLRGMSNGSSSLTVFLTNEGGIIDDLIVTKVNEETLYVVSNAGRLQVDKAHMRETSELFKRKDKDVNVDFWDVSDRALIAVQGPKAASALQSLTDIVMEDLTFMTSRLGKVAGVDCRVTRCGYTGEDGVEISIPAEKAELVTEALLQLKDIKLAGLGARDSLRLEAGLCLYGNDIDETITPVEAALTWLIAKRRRGEANFPGADLILKQIKEGVSKRRVGIRMESGPPARKDALLKNPRSSEVIGKVTSGCPAPSLGGNVAMGYVPESLKKAGTELLVNIRGKDIPCVITKMPFVPAKYYIKK
;
A
#
# COMPACT_ATOMS: atom_id res chain seq x y z
N MET A 1 -54.42 8.31 -21.35
CA MET A 1 -53.60 7.51 -20.42
C MET A 1 -52.16 7.90 -20.67
N GLU A 2 -51.73 8.92 -19.93
CA GLU A 2 -50.42 9.54 -20.02
C GLU A 2 -49.36 8.64 -19.36
N TYR A 3 -48.29 8.35 -20.10
CA TYR A 3 -47.06 7.74 -19.59
C TYR A 3 -46.14 8.82 -19.00
N THR A 4 -46.66 9.59 -18.04
CA THR A 4 -45.92 10.64 -17.33
C THR A 4 -45.91 10.27 -15.84
N SER A 5 -45.06 9.34 -15.39
CA SER A 5 -44.93 9.09 -13.94
C SER A 5 -43.69 8.34 -13.41
N ILE A 6 -42.69 7.96 -14.22
CA ILE A 6 -41.49 7.29 -13.67
C ILE A 6 -40.32 8.26 -13.50
N ILE A 7 -40.06 9.13 -14.47
CA ILE A 7 -38.90 10.04 -14.45
C ILE A 7 -39.08 11.13 -13.37
N ASP A 8 -40.29 11.62 -13.19
CA ASP A 8 -40.61 12.67 -12.21
C ASP A 8 -40.67 12.16 -10.75
N SER A 9 -40.58 10.84 -10.55
CA SER A 9 -40.55 10.21 -9.22
C SER A 9 -39.14 10.03 -8.65
N ILE A 10 -38.11 10.34 -9.45
CA ILE A 10 -36.72 10.24 -9.04
C ILE A 10 -36.31 11.59 -8.43
N PRO A 11 -35.87 11.65 -7.16
CA PRO A 11 -35.39 12.89 -6.56
C PRO A 11 -34.31 13.50 -7.46
N ALA A 12 -34.38 14.81 -7.75
CA ALA A 12 -33.35 15.50 -8.55
C ALA A 12 -31.93 15.36 -7.97
N SER A 13 -31.81 14.98 -6.69
CA SER A 13 -30.56 14.64 -6.00
C SER A 13 -30.03 13.22 -6.28
N ALA A 14 -30.74 12.39 -7.04
CA ALA A 14 -30.45 10.96 -7.21
C ALA A 14 -29.93 10.55 -8.61
N LEU A 15 -29.70 11.49 -9.55
CA LEU A 15 -29.16 11.18 -10.88
C LEU A 15 -28.00 12.10 -11.28
N VAL A 16 -26.89 12.05 -10.54
CA VAL A 16 -25.60 12.42 -11.14
C VAL A 16 -25.08 11.18 -11.86
N TYR A 17 -25.60 10.92 -13.06
CA TYR A 17 -25.01 9.91 -13.92
C TYR A 17 -23.62 10.39 -14.32
N LYS A 18 -22.59 9.64 -13.93
CA LYS A 18 -21.24 9.86 -14.39
C LYS A 18 -21.21 9.96 -15.91
N SER A 19 -20.51 10.96 -16.45
CA SER A 19 -20.34 11.17 -17.89
C SER A 19 -19.71 9.92 -18.55
N PHE A 20 -19.76 9.83 -19.88
CA PHE A 20 -19.12 8.72 -20.59
C PHE A 20 -17.62 8.61 -20.25
N THR A 21 -16.94 9.75 -20.19
CA THR A 21 -15.52 9.79 -19.84
C THR A 21 -15.28 9.42 -18.37
N GLU A 22 -16.17 9.81 -17.45
CA GLU A 22 -16.10 9.43 -16.03
C GLU A 22 -16.41 7.94 -15.77
N ARG A 23 -17.17 7.28 -16.65
CA ARG A 23 -17.51 5.86 -16.51
C ARG A 23 -16.42 4.92 -17.06
N TYR A 24 -15.79 5.30 -18.16
CA TYR A 24 -14.98 4.36 -18.94
C TYR A 24 -13.50 4.73 -19.04
N TYR A 25 -13.12 5.93 -18.59
CA TYR A 25 -11.74 6.36 -18.62
C TYR A 25 -11.18 6.59 -17.22
N THR A 26 -9.91 6.25 -17.09
CA THR A 26 -9.12 6.50 -15.89
C THR A 26 -8.23 7.71 -16.11
N LYS A 27 -8.40 8.76 -15.31
CA LYS A 27 -7.62 10.01 -15.40
C LYS A 27 -6.22 9.83 -14.80
N ARG A 28 -5.21 10.38 -15.47
CA ARG A 28 -3.81 10.42 -15.05
C ARG A 28 -3.21 11.78 -15.40
N TYR A 29 -2.21 12.24 -14.64
CA TYR A 29 -1.68 13.59 -14.78
C TYR A 29 -0.15 13.61 -14.85
N VAL A 30 0.38 14.46 -15.72
CA VAL A 30 1.80 14.84 -15.75
C VAL A 30 1.88 16.30 -15.35
N THR A 31 2.53 16.60 -14.23
CA THR A 31 2.62 17.96 -13.70
C THR A 31 3.91 18.64 -14.12
N ASN A 32 3.86 19.97 -14.24
CA ASN A 32 4.98 20.83 -14.56
C ASN A 32 5.77 20.37 -15.81
N VAL A 33 5.06 20.04 -16.89
CA VAL A 33 5.68 19.51 -18.11
C VAL A 33 6.74 20.48 -18.63
N ASN A 34 7.90 19.91 -19.01
CA ASN A 34 9.10 20.66 -19.40
C ASN A 34 9.64 21.61 -18.31
N GLY A 35 9.34 21.33 -17.03
CA GLY A 35 9.76 22.17 -15.90
C GLY A 35 8.97 23.48 -15.76
N ILE A 36 7.92 23.68 -16.56
CA ILE A 36 7.10 24.89 -16.54
C ILE A 36 6.03 24.74 -15.48
N LYS A 37 5.98 25.67 -14.52
CA LYS A 37 5.02 25.63 -13.40
C LYS A 37 3.57 25.57 -13.91
N ASN A 38 2.77 24.66 -13.35
CA ASN A 38 1.37 24.45 -13.71
C ASN A 38 1.19 24.11 -15.21
N ASN A 39 2.21 23.65 -15.94
CA ASN A 39 2.04 23.13 -17.30
C ASN A 39 1.56 21.67 -17.22
N ASP A 40 0.36 21.47 -16.68
CA ASP A 40 -0.13 20.17 -16.24
C ASP A 40 -1.01 19.51 -17.31
N ILE A 41 -0.64 18.31 -17.76
CA ILE A 41 -1.37 17.57 -18.80
C ILE A 41 -2.15 16.43 -18.16
N MET A 42 -3.40 16.25 -18.60
CA MET A 42 -4.23 15.11 -18.21
C MET A 42 -4.32 14.12 -19.36
N ILE A 43 -4.10 12.84 -19.06
CA ILE A 43 -4.31 11.75 -20.00
C ILE A 43 -5.38 10.82 -19.44
N MET A 44 -6.43 10.60 -20.21
CA MET A 44 -7.55 9.73 -19.84
C MET A 44 -7.40 8.40 -20.55
N PHE A 45 -7.25 7.30 -19.82
CA PHE A 45 -7.02 5.97 -20.40
C PHE A 45 -8.29 5.11 -20.39
N HIS A 46 -8.64 4.55 -21.55
CA HIS A 46 -9.67 3.52 -21.69
C HIS A 46 -9.06 2.11 -21.55
N SER A 47 -9.89 1.14 -21.16
CA SER A 47 -9.51 -0.30 -21.11
C SER A 47 -9.10 -0.89 -22.48
N ASN A 48 -9.47 -0.22 -23.58
CA ASN A 48 -9.20 -0.66 -24.96
C ASN A 48 -7.89 -0.08 -25.53
N ARG A 49 -7.00 0.42 -24.67
CA ARG A 49 -5.69 1.03 -25.02
C ARG A 49 -5.75 2.39 -25.72
N ILE A 50 -6.94 2.96 -25.82
CA ILE A 50 -7.15 4.33 -26.29
C ILE A 50 -6.91 5.28 -25.12
N ALA A 51 -6.21 6.37 -25.37
CA ALA A 51 -6.03 7.45 -24.44
C ALA A 51 -6.48 8.78 -25.06
N LEU A 52 -7.11 9.64 -24.26
CA LEU A 52 -7.40 11.03 -24.63
C LEU A 52 -6.36 11.93 -23.99
N LEU A 53 -5.75 12.81 -24.78
CA LEU A 53 -4.87 13.88 -24.33
C LEU A 53 -5.71 15.12 -24.03
N CYS A 54 -5.57 15.69 -22.84
CA CYS A 54 -6.34 16.83 -22.35
C CYS A 54 -5.43 17.79 -21.55
N LEU A 55 -5.84 19.05 -21.39
CA LEU A 55 -5.23 19.91 -20.37
C LEU A 55 -5.75 19.53 -18.98
N ALA A 56 -4.89 19.48 -17.97
CA ALA A 56 -5.34 19.24 -16.60
C ALA A 56 -6.06 20.49 -16.06
N PRO A 57 -7.03 20.36 -15.14
CA PRO A 57 -7.70 21.51 -14.52
C PRO A 57 -6.75 22.49 -13.82
N THR A 58 -5.56 22.03 -13.43
CA THR A 58 -4.50 22.83 -12.80
C THR A 58 -3.59 23.54 -13.82
N HIS A 59 -3.82 23.37 -15.12
CA HIS A 59 -2.97 23.91 -16.16
C HIS A 59 -3.03 25.45 -16.20
N PHE A 60 -1.90 26.15 -16.33
CA PHE A 60 -1.82 27.62 -16.33
C PHE A 60 -2.72 28.29 -17.39
N PHE A 61 -2.99 27.58 -18.48
CA PHE A 61 -3.96 27.96 -19.52
C PHE A 61 -5.31 28.43 -18.96
N PHE A 62 -5.82 27.77 -17.90
CA PHE A 62 -7.13 28.10 -17.31
C PHE A 62 -7.11 29.40 -16.48
N GLU A 63 -5.93 29.88 -16.09
CA GLU A 63 -5.76 31.17 -15.41
C GLU A 63 -5.82 32.34 -16.41
N ASN A 64 -5.45 32.09 -17.67
CA ASN A 64 -5.47 33.09 -18.74
C ASN A 64 -6.85 33.13 -19.45
N LYS A 65 -7.57 34.23 -19.26
CA LYS A 65 -8.92 34.46 -19.82
C LYS A 65 -8.92 35.02 -21.25
N GLN A 66 -7.76 35.24 -21.85
CA GLN A 66 -7.68 35.74 -23.23
C GLN A 66 -8.31 34.76 -24.23
N GLU A 67 -8.70 35.32 -25.38
CA GLU A 67 -9.07 34.53 -26.56
C GLU A 67 -7.82 33.86 -27.15
N PHE A 68 -8.03 32.65 -27.68
CA PHE A 68 -6.98 31.80 -28.19
C PHE A 68 -7.46 30.99 -29.40
N SER A 69 -6.52 30.49 -30.18
CA SER A 69 -6.72 29.48 -31.22
C SER A 69 -5.89 28.23 -30.91
N VAL A 70 -6.31 27.09 -31.48
CA VAL A 70 -5.58 25.83 -31.39
C VAL A 70 -5.04 25.49 -32.78
N ASN A 71 -3.73 25.33 -32.88
CA ASN A 71 -3.03 25.04 -34.13
C ASN A 71 -2.38 23.65 -34.07
N PHE A 72 -2.88 22.71 -34.87
CA PHE A 72 -2.37 21.34 -34.98
C PHE A 72 -1.18 21.20 -35.94
N ASN A 73 -0.75 22.29 -36.59
CA ASN A 73 0.53 22.37 -37.29
C ASN A 73 1.59 22.92 -36.34
N ALA A 74 2.24 22.01 -35.60
CA ALA A 74 3.15 22.37 -34.53
C ALA A 74 4.35 21.41 -34.48
N GLY A 75 5.54 21.95 -34.20
CA GLY A 75 6.78 21.15 -34.14
C GLY A 75 7.25 20.62 -35.50
N GLY A 76 6.92 21.30 -36.60
CA GLY A 76 7.33 20.93 -37.96
C GLY A 76 6.53 19.77 -38.57
N VAL A 77 5.43 19.36 -37.93
CA VAL A 77 4.53 18.30 -38.41
C VAL A 77 3.09 18.78 -38.30
N ASN A 78 2.33 18.62 -39.39
CA ASN A 78 0.89 18.84 -39.37
C ASN A 78 0.17 17.58 -38.86
N ARG A 79 -0.49 17.69 -37.70
CA ARG A 79 -1.22 16.57 -37.09
C ARG A 79 -2.58 16.31 -37.74
N LEU A 80 -3.12 17.26 -38.49
CA LEU A 80 -4.36 17.10 -39.27
C LEU A 80 -4.17 16.12 -40.44
N ASP A 81 -2.94 15.99 -40.94
CA ASP A 81 -2.63 15.05 -42.04
C ASP A 81 -2.56 13.58 -41.57
N ASN A 82 -2.92 13.30 -40.32
CA ASN A 82 -2.91 11.96 -39.75
C ASN A 82 -4.03 11.10 -40.36
N SER A 83 -3.66 10.01 -41.04
CA SER A 83 -4.62 9.09 -41.65
C SER A 83 -4.49 7.69 -41.06
N VAL A 84 -5.53 7.22 -40.37
CA VAL A 84 -5.59 5.88 -39.77
C VAL A 84 -6.65 5.02 -40.46
N LYS A 85 -6.29 3.80 -40.88
CA LYS A 85 -7.19 2.88 -41.59
C LYS A 85 -7.23 1.48 -40.98
N GLY A 86 -8.40 0.84 -41.11
CA GLY A 86 -8.64 -0.58 -40.78
C GLY A 86 -8.74 -0.90 -39.29
N LYS A 87 -9.23 -2.12 -38.97
CA LYS A 87 -9.41 -2.60 -37.58
C LYS A 87 -8.11 -2.62 -36.75
N GLY A 88 -6.97 -2.76 -37.43
CA GLY A 88 -5.64 -2.71 -36.80
C GLY A 88 -5.11 -1.30 -36.54
N LYS A 89 -5.87 -0.24 -36.89
CA LYS A 89 -5.50 1.16 -36.71
C LYS A 89 -4.10 1.50 -37.28
N LYS A 90 -3.84 1.04 -38.51
CA LYS A 90 -2.56 1.26 -39.21
C LYS A 90 -2.51 2.68 -39.80
N GLY A 91 -1.33 3.30 -39.79
CA GLY A 91 -1.09 4.63 -40.41
C GLY A 91 -0.98 5.80 -39.43
N GLY A 92 -1.27 5.58 -38.14
CA GLY A 92 -1.16 6.65 -37.13
C GLY A 92 0.27 7.17 -36.96
N GLN A 93 0.41 8.50 -36.93
CA GLN A 93 1.69 9.17 -36.71
C GLN A 93 2.29 8.74 -35.36
N LYS A 94 3.59 8.41 -35.36
CA LYS A 94 4.27 7.97 -34.14
C LYS A 94 4.54 9.17 -33.22
N LEU A 95 4.10 9.06 -31.97
CA LEU A 95 4.33 10.03 -30.92
C LEU A 95 5.34 9.48 -29.91
N PHE A 96 6.19 10.38 -29.42
CA PHE A 96 7.02 10.22 -28.24
C PHE A 96 6.56 11.21 -27.17
N LYS A 97 7.02 11.06 -25.92
CA LYS A 97 6.60 11.93 -24.80
C LYS A 97 6.72 13.43 -25.10
N GLN A 98 7.77 13.83 -25.83
CA GLN A 98 8.05 15.21 -26.18
C GLN A 98 7.47 15.66 -27.53
N SER A 99 6.78 14.78 -28.26
CA SER A 99 6.16 15.13 -29.54
C SER A 99 5.08 16.19 -29.32
N VAL A 100 5.23 17.35 -29.97
CA VAL A 100 4.21 18.40 -29.94
C VAL A 100 2.99 17.93 -30.73
N VAL A 101 1.81 18.06 -30.12
CA VAL A 101 0.52 17.68 -30.70
C VAL A 101 -0.19 18.90 -31.24
N CYS A 102 -0.24 19.99 -30.48
CA CYS A 102 -0.74 21.27 -30.95
C CYS A 102 0.00 22.43 -30.28
N LYS A 103 -0.23 23.62 -30.80
CA LYS A 103 0.20 24.90 -30.24
C LYS A 103 -1.04 25.72 -29.93
N ILE A 104 -1.10 26.30 -28.74
CA ILE A 104 -2.17 27.21 -28.33
C ILE A 104 -1.63 28.63 -28.44
N GLU A 105 -2.32 29.48 -29.20
CA GLU A 105 -1.88 30.83 -29.55
C GLU A 105 -2.90 31.85 -29.04
N TYR A 106 -2.45 32.77 -28.18
CA TYR A 106 -3.27 33.85 -27.67
C TYR A 106 -3.25 35.06 -28.61
N LYS A 107 -4.28 35.90 -28.54
CA LYS A 107 -4.38 37.12 -29.37
C LYS A 107 -3.24 38.11 -29.20
N ASP A 108 -2.58 38.14 -28.05
CA ASP A 108 -1.43 38.99 -27.77
C ASP A 108 -0.11 38.50 -28.41
N GLY A 109 -0.15 37.40 -29.16
CA GLY A 109 0.99 36.79 -29.84
C GLY A 109 1.78 35.81 -28.96
N THR A 110 1.44 35.67 -27.68
CA THR A 110 2.02 34.64 -26.82
C THR A 110 1.45 33.27 -27.17
N SER A 111 2.25 32.22 -26.97
CA SER A 111 1.83 30.86 -27.31
C SER A 111 2.61 29.80 -26.55
N PHE A 112 2.06 28.59 -26.47
CA PHE A 112 2.74 27.44 -25.90
C PHE A 112 2.40 26.14 -26.63
N ASN A 113 3.33 25.19 -26.56
CA ASN A 113 3.17 23.88 -27.18
C ASN A 113 2.55 22.90 -26.18
N VAL A 114 1.63 22.07 -26.65
CA VAL A 114 1.08 20.93 -25.91
C VAL A 114 1.80 19.65 -26.36
N PRO A 115 2.68 19.07 -25.53
CA PRO A 115 3.33 17.81 -25.84
C PRO A 115 2.41 16.62 -25.57
N SER A 116 2.66 15.51 -26.24
CA SER A 116 1.88 14.28 -26.09
C SER A 116 1.97 13.69 -24.68
N CYS A 117 3.08 13.89 -23.97
CA CYS A 117 3.39 13.29 -22.66
C CYS A 117 3.36 11.75 -22.61
N MET A 118 3.08 11.10 -23.73
CA MET A 118 3.03 9.65 -23.86
C MET A 118 3.58 9.21 -25.21
N LYS A 119 4.04 7.96 -25.29
CA LYS A 119 4.45 7.30 -26.54
C LYS A 119 3.27 6.48 -27.05
N GLY A 120 2.96 6.61 -28.34
CA GLY A 120 1.85 5.90 -28.98
C GLY A 120 1.73 6.24 -30.46
N ALA A 121 0.68 5.74 -31.09
CA ALA A 121 0.25 6.17 -32.42
C ALA A 121 -0.90 7.17 -32.28
N LEU A 122 -0.76 8.35 -32.86
CA LEU A 122 -1.84 9.33 -32.97
C LEU A 122 -2.95 8.72 -33.84
N LEU A 123 -4.15 8.61 -33.29
CA LEU A 123 -5.33 8.17 -34.05
C LEU A 123 -6.04 9.34 -34.68
N GLU A 124 -6.23 10.40 -33.91
CA GLU A 124 -7.05 11.54 -34.29
C GLU A 124 -6.66 12.75 -33.43
N VAL A 125 -6.79 13.94 -34.00
CA VAL A 125 -6.78 15.20 -33.25
C VAL A 125 -8.18 15.79 -33.29
N ASN A 126 -8.58 16.49 -32.24
CA ASN A 126 -9.91 17.07 -32.18
C ASN A 126 -9.97 18.35 -33.04
N GLU A 127 -10.30 18.18 -34.33
CA GLU A 127 -10.39 19.28 -35.29
C GLU A 127 -11.44 20.31 -34.91
N GLU A 128 -12.42 19.94 -34.07
CA GLU A 128 -13.44 20.87 -33.59
C GLU A 128 -12.84 21.97 -32.73
N LEU A 129 -11.67 21.77 -32.11
CA LEU A 129 -10.96 22.82 -31.38
C LEU A 129 -10.45 23.96 -32.29
N VAL A 130 -10.34 23.72 -33.61
CA VAL A 130 -9.99 24.78 -34.57
C VAL A 130 -11.20 25.68 -34.83
N LYS A 131 -12.40 25.10 -34.90
CA LYS A 131 -13.65 25.82 -35.19
C LYS A 131 -14.28 26.42 -33.93
N ASN A 132 -14.22 25.68 -32.82
CA ASN A 132 -14.79 26.03 -31.54
C ASN A 132 -13.75 25.83 -30.41
N PRO A 133 -12.71 26.70 -30.35
CA PRO A 133 -11.63 26.57 -29.38
C PRO A 133 -12.10 26.61 -27.92
N LYS A 134 -13.26 27.24 -27.64
CA LYS A 134 -13.83 27.36 -26.29
C LYS A 134 -14.07 26.01 -25.60
N LEU A 135 -14.32 24.94 -26.37
CA LEU A 135 -14.48 23.59 -25.82
C LEU A 135 -13.28 23.14 -24.99
N LEU A 136 -12.05 23.55 -25.35
CA LEU A 136 -10.83 23.26 -24.60
C LEU A 136 -10.89 23.82 -23.17
N ARG A 137 -11.64 24.91 -22.96
CA ARG A 137 -11.81 25.55 -21.66
C ARG A 137 -13.05 25.06 -20.93
N GLU A 138 -14.15 24.89 -21.65
CA GLU A 138 -15.47 24.58 -21.07
C GLU A 138 -15.62 23.09 -20.72
N LEU A 139 -15.08 22.20 -21.55
CA LEU A 139 -15.25 20.74 -21.43
C LEU A 139 -13.92 19.97 -21.66
N PRO A 140 -12.81 20.31 -20.98
CA PRO A 140 -11.48 19.77 -21.28
C PRO A 140 -11.33 18.25 -21.14
N ASP A 141 -12.20 17.61 -20.37
CA ASP A 141 -12.24 16.17 -20.10
C ASP A 141 -13.45 15.44 -20.72
N ALA A 142 -14.14 16.13 -21.62
CA ALA A 142 -15.19 15.60 -22.49
C ALA A 142 -14.92 16.09 -23.92
N ASP A 143 -15.75 16.97 -24.49
CA ASP A 143 -15.68 17.39 -25.90
C ASP A 143 -14.47 18.29 -26.24
N GLY A 144 -13.77 18.80 -25.21
CA GLY A 144 -12.56 19.61 -25.32
C GLY A 144 -11.24 18.84 -25.29
N TYR A 145 -11.26 17.50 -25.42
CA TYR A 145 -10.02 16.72 -25.54
C TYR A 145 -9.21 17.15 -26.78
N ILE A 146 -7.89 16.99 -26.74
CA ILE A 146 -6.96 17.47 -27.78
C ILE A 146 -6.70 16.40 -28.83
N ALA A 147 -6.45 15.16 -28.40
CA ALA A 147 -6.10 14.07 -29.30
C ALA A 147 -6.44 12.69 -28.74
N VAL A 148 -6.65 11.73 -29.65
CA VAL A 148 -6.83 10.32 -29.35
C VAL A 148 -5.54 9.58 -29.71
N ILE A 149 -4.97 8.87 -28.73
CA ILE A 149 -3.69 8.17 -28.88
C ILE A 149 -3.92 6.68 -28.60
N LEU A 150 -3.40 5.82 -29.48
CA LEU A 150 -3.35 4.39 -29.25
C LEU A 150 -1.96 4.00 -28.74
N SER A 151 -1.90 3.40 -27.56
CA SER A 151 -0.65 2.87 -27.02
C SER A 151 -0.65 1.34 -27.04
N SER A 152 0.54 0.72 -27.03
CA SER A 152 0.61 -0.73 -26.76
C SER A 152 0.22 -0.99 -25.31
N ILE A 153 -0.14 -2.23 -24.96
CA ILE A 153 -0.49 -2.57 -23.57
C ILE A 153 0.67 -2.23 -22.64
N GLU A 154 1.87 -2.69 -22.98
CA GLU A 154 3.10 -2.43 -22.25
C GLU A 154 3.39 -0.93 -22.08
N ASN A 155 3.34 -0.14 -23.17
CA ASN A 155 3.58 1.30 -23.08
C ASN A 155 2.48 2.02 -22.30
N SER A 156 1.21 1.60 -22.45
CA SER A 156 0.09 2.20 -21.73
C SER A 156 0.18 1.97 -20.23
N GLU A 157 0.55 0.78 -19.78
CA GLU A 157 0.69 0.47 -18.36
C GLU A 157 1.92 1.14 -17.75
N LEU A 158 3.06 1.14 -18.46
CA LEU A 158 4.26 1.85 -18.04
C LEU A 158 3.98 3.36 -17.86
N GLN A 159 3.37 3.99 -18.86
CA GLN A 159 3.06 5.43 -18.83
C GLN A 159 2.06 5.78 -17.74
N LYS A 160 1.02 4.96 -17.53
CA LYS A 160 0.08 5.17 -16.41
C LYS A 160 0.77 5.15 -15.05
N SER A 161 1.84 4.35 -14.89
CA SER A 161 2.56 4.22 -13.63
C SER A 161 3.47 5.41 -13.31
N GLU A 162 3.90 6.15 -14.32
CA GLU A 162 4.72 7.38 -14.18
C GLU A 162 3.87 8.64 -13.94
N MET A 163 2.54 8.53 -14.06
CA MET A 163 1.60 9.66 -13.98
C MET A 163 0.83 9.67 -12.65
N LEU A 164 0.52 10.86 -12.15
CA LEU A 164 -0.27 11.03 -10.93
C LEU A 164 -1.72 10.62 -11.13
N THR A 165 -2.36 10.09 -10.09
CA THR A 165 -3.82 9.87 -10.07
C THR A 165 -4.56 11.16 -9.65
N PRO A 166 -5.89 11.26 -9.83
CA PRO A 166 -6.66 12.41 -9.34
C PRO A 166 -6.46 12.69 -7.85
N GLU A 167 -6.37 11.63 -7.05
CA GLU A 167 -6.16 11.72 -5.61
C GLU A 167 -4.78 12.30 -5.30
N LEU A 168 -3.72 11.80 -5.95
CA LEU A 168 -2.36 12.31 -5.80
C LEU A 168 -2.22 13.77 -6.26
N LEU A 169 -2.91 14.15 -7.35
CA LEU A 169 -2.94 15.54 -7.81
C LEU A 169 -3.66 16.45 -6.80
N PHE A 170 -4.76 15.98 -6.21
CA PHE A 170 -5.49 16.72 -5.17
C PHE A 170 -4.62 16.95 -3.92
N PHE A 171 -3.86 15.94 -3.48
CA PHE A 171 -2.89 16.10 -2.40
C PHE A 171 -1.75 17.07 -2.79
N ALA A 172 -1.18 16.92 -3.99
CA ALA A 172 -0.12 17.80 -4.49
C ALA A 172 -0.56 19.27 -4.62
N THR A 173 -1.84 19.53 -4.88
CA THR A 173 -2.42 20.88 -4.99
C THR A 173 -2.77 21.50 -3.64
N LYS A 174 -3.22 20.72 -2.64
CA LYS A 174 -3.47 21.22 -1.27
C LYS A 174 -2.20 21.48 -0.47
N LEU A 175 -1.10 20.80 -0.78
CA LEU A 175 0.21 21.03 -0.15
C LEU A 175 0.90 22.34 -0.61
N LYS A 176 0.27 23.14 -1.50
CA LYS A 176 0.82 24.41 -2.02
C LYS A 176 0.88 25.56 -0.98
N THR A 177 0.48 25.35 0.28
CA THR A 177 0.74 26.28 1.41
C THR A 177 1.78 25.75 2.40
N SER A 178 2.80 25.01 1.95
CA SER A 178 4.03 24.81 2.74
C SER A 178 5.07 24.15 1.84
N LYS A 179 6.25 24.74 1.76
CA LYS A 179 7.36 24.21 0.95
C LYS A 179 7.69 22.76 1.37
N GLU A 180 7.99 21.97 0.34
CA GLU A 180 8.60 20.63 0.38
C GLU A 180 7.76 19.47 0.91
N VAL A 181 6.98 18.83 0.02
CA VAL A 181 6.86 17.36 0.01
C VAL A 181 6.66 16.88 -1.43
N ALA A 182 7.70 16.32 -2.03
CA ALA A 182 7.59 15.50 -3.22
C ALA A 182 7.87 14.04 -2.85
N SER A 183 7.15 13.14 -3.50
CA SER A 183 7.07 11.69 -3.27
C SER A 183 6.20 11.31 -2.08
N ILE A 184 5.02 10.74 -2.34
CA ILE A 184 4.29 9.73 -1.55
C ILE A 184 2.97 9.44 -2.28
N ALA A 185 2.86 8.26 -2.88
CA ALA A 185 1.92 7.21 -2.46
C ALA A 185 1.69 6.20 -3.60
N SER A 186 2.02 4.96 -3.27
CA SER A 186 2.05 3.77 -4.09
C SER A 186 0.69 3.08 -4.17
N PHE A 187 0.21 2.81 -5.39
CA PHE A 187 -0.60 1.63 -5.68
C PHE A 187 0.32 0.55 -6.26
N ARG A 188 0.14 -0.72 -5.87
CA ARG A 188 0.81 -1.87 -6.51
C ARG A 188 0.37 -1.96 -7.98
N THR A 189 1.22 -1.49 -8.89
CA THR A 189 1.41 -2.16 -10.17
C THR A 189 2.43 -3.28 -9.94
N TYR A 190 2.33 -4.40 -10.66
CA TYR A 190 3.56 -5.13 -10.97
C TYR A 190 4.35 -4.19 -11.87
N SER A 191 5.26 -3.41 -11.28
CA SER A 191 6.01 -2.34 -11.95
C SER A 191 7.46 -2.77 -12.16
N ASP A 192 7.91 -2.46 -13.37
CA ASP A 192 9.24 -2.50 -13.95
C ASP A 192 10.44 -2.66 -12.99
N ASP A 193 11.37 -3.57 -13.34
CA ASP A 193 12.55 -3.95 -12.54
C ASP A 193 13.61 -2.82 -12.41
N SER A 194 13.47 -1.71 -13.14
CA SER A 194 14.55 -0.73 -13.35
C SER A 194 14.76 0.30 -12.24
N ALA A 195 13.87 0.40 -11.23
CA ALA A 195 13.98 1.39 -10.14
C ALA A 195 13.87 0.80 -8.71
N ALA A 196 13.68 -0.51 -8.57
CA ALA A 196 13.52 -1.12 -7.25
C ALA A 196 14.87 -1.24 -6.51
N LYS A 197 14.87 -0.88 -5.23
CA LYS A 197 16.01 -1.05 -4.33
C LYS A 197 16.31 -2.54 -4.10
N ARG A 198 17.57 -2.86 -3.87
CA ARG A 198 18.02 -4.21 -3.49
C ARG A 198 18.25 -4.27 -2.00
N THR A 199 17.85 -5.37 -1.36
CA THR A 199 18.23 -5.66 0.02
C THR A 199 19.67 -6.20 0.06
N PRO A 200 20.32 -6.22 1.23
CA PRO A 200 21.64 -6.84 1.39
C PRO A 200 21.68 -8.32 1.03
N LEU A 201 20.53 -9.00 0.96
CA LEU A 201 20.40 -10.41 0.62
C LEU A 201 20.05 -10.66 -0.86
N TYR A 202 20.04 -9.63 -1.71
CA TYR A 202 19.65 -9.77 -3.11
C TYR A 202 20.49 -10.82 -3.87
N SER A 203 21.81 -10.82 -3.69
CA SER A 203 22.68 -11.82 -4.33
C SER A 203 22.40 -13.22 -3.80
N LEU A 204 22.20 -13.36 -2.48
CA LEU A 204 21.79 -14.61 -1.84
C LEU A 204 20.46 -15.12 -2.40
N HIS A 205 19.46 -14.25 -2.62
CA HIS A 205 18.18 -14.66 -3.22
C HIS A 205 18.37 -15.29 -4.58
N ASN A 206 19.20 -14.70 -5.45
CA ASN A 206 19.50 -15.25 -6.76
C ASN A 206 20.26 -16.59 -6.65
N LYS A 207 21.25 -16.69 -5.74
CA LYS A 207 22.03 -17.91 -5.48
C LYS A 207 21.14 -19.10 -5.12
N TYR A 208 20.10 -18.88 -4.31
CA TYR A 208 19.17 -19.92 -3.87
C TYR A 208 17.92 -20.04 -4.75
N GLY A 209 17.92 -19.49 -5.97
CA GLY A 209 16.84 -19.67 -6.94
C GLY A 209 15.56 -18.90 -6.63
N GLY A 210 15.69 -17.75 -5.97
CA GLY A 210 14.58 -16.83 -5.69
C GLY A 210 13.97 -16.26 -6.97
N LYS A 211 12.64 -16.33 -7.07
CA LYS A 211 11.87 -15.65 -8.13
C LYS A 211 11.60 -14.22 -7.67
N VAL A 212 12.54 -13.34 -7.95
CA VAL A 212 12.54 -11.96 -7.48
C VAL A 212 11.54 -11.11 -8.26
N VAL A 213 10.78 -10.27 -7.54
CA VAL A 213 9.82 -9.31 -8.08
C VAL A 213 9.98 -7.97 -7.38
N ASN A 214 9.52 -6.90 -8.03
CA ASN A 214 9.36 -5.60 -7.37
C ASN A 214 8.18 -5.64 -6.38
N PHE A 215 8.50 -5.52 -5.10
CA PHE A 215 7.54 -5.47 -4.00
C PHE A 215 7.80 -4.21 -3.16
N ALA A 216 6.83 -3.28 -3.17
CA ALA A 216 6.92 -2.01 -2.45
C ALA A 216 8.21 -1.21 -2.77
N GLY A 217 8.70 -1.30 -4.01
CA GLY A 217 9.93 -0.63 -4.43
C GLY A 217 11.21 -1.39 -4.07
N PHE A 218 11.12 -2.66 -3.67
CA PHE A 218 12.26 -3.53 -3.37
C PHE A 218 12.23 -4.83 -4.15
N MET A 219 13.40 -5.31 -4.55
CA MET A 219 13.58 -6.58 -5.24
C MET A 219 13.61 -7.75 -4.24
N LEU A 220 12.49 -8.46 -4.12
CA LEU A 220 12.29 -9.55 -3.16
C LEU A 220 11.71 -10.81 -3.79
N PRO A 221 12.07 -12.01 -3.30
CA PRO A 221 11.57 -13.27 -3.85
C PRO A 221 10.11 -13.52 -3.46
N VAL A 222 9.24 -13.72 -4.46
CA VAL A 222 7.87 -14.17 -4.20
C VAL A 222 7.82 -15.63 -3.73
N GLN A 223 8.77 -16.43 -4.22
CA GLN A 223 9.03 -17.83 -3.83
C GLN A 223 10.45 -18.21 -4.25
N TYR A 224 10.92 -19.38 -3.81
CA TYR A 224 12.16 -20.00 -4.28
C TYR A 224 11.85 -21.18 -5.22
N SER A 225 12.88 -21.74 -5.87
CA SER A 225 12.72 -22.80 -6.87
C SER A 225 12.46 -24.18 -6.27
N ASP A 226 12.90 -24.42 -5.03
CA ASP A 226 12.83 -25.73 -4.38
C ASP A 226 11.43 -26.05 -3.80
N LEU A 227 10.63 -25.04 -3.47
CA LEU A 227 9.28 -25.20 -2.92
C LEU A 227 8.27 -24.27 -3.59
N SER A 228 7.07 -24.81 -3.85
CA SER A 228 5.90 -23.97 -4.19
C SER A 228 5.48 -23.12 -2.99
N VAL A 229 4.67 -22.07 -3.21
CA VAL A 229 4.16 -21.22 -2.12
C VAL A 229 3.47 -22.04 -1.02
N SER A 230 2.59 -22.98 -1.40
CA SER A 230 1.89 -23.84 -0.43
C SER A 230 2.83 -24.80 0.30
N ALA A 231 3.83 -25.37 -0.40
CA ALA A 231 4.81 -26.25 0.24
C ALA A 231 5.73 -25.49 1.20
N SER A 232 6.16 -24.27 0.84
CA SER A 232 6.94 -23.36 1.69
C SER A 232 6.16 -22.91 2.93
N HIS A 233 4.85 -22.62 2.77
CA HIS A 233 3.95 -22.36 3.88
C HIS A 233 3.92 -23.54 4.87
N LEU A 234 3.65 -24.75 4.39
CA LEU A 234 3.59 -25.96 5.22
C LEU A 234 4.93 -26.28 5.87
N PHE A 235 6.05 -26.08 5.15
CA PHE A 235 7.39 -26.23 5.70
C PHE A 235 7.60 -25.30 6.89
N THR A 236 7.18 -24.04 6.77
CA THR A 236 7.29 -23.06 7.86
C THR A 236 6.52 -23.50 9.11
N ARG A 237 5.31 -24.07 8.96
CA ARG A 237 4.51 -24.56 10.09
C ARG A 237 5.06 -25.82 10.76
N ASN A 238 5.89 -26.59 10.05
CA ASN A 238 6.45 -27.87 10.51
C ASN A 238 7.93 -27.77 10.94
N SER A 239 8.66 -26.76 10.46
CA SER A 239 10.10 -26.62 10.64
C SER A 239 10.48 -25.17 10.96
N ALA A 240 11.32 -24.52 10.16
CA ALA A 240 11.63 -23.10 10.29
C ALA A 240 11.98 -22.50 8.93
N SER A 241 11.53 -21.28 8.65
CA SER A 241 11.82 -20.56 7.41
C SER A 241 12.41 -19.19 7.70
N ILE A 242 13.35 -18.76 6.86
CA ILE A 242 13.88 -17.40 6.84
C ILE A 242 13.13 -16.58 5.79
N PHE A 243 12.65 -15.41 6.21
CA PHE A 243 12.09 -14.39 5.32
C PHE A 243 13.01 -13.17 5.34
N ASP A 244 13.39 -12.67 4.16
CA ASP A 244 14.02 -11.35 4.06
C ASP A 244 12.96 -10.26 4.18
N VAL A 245 13.05 -9.52 5.28
CA VAL A 245 12.18 -8.39 5.61
C VAL A 245 12.98 -7.10 5.74
N SER A 246 14.18 -7.04 5.14
CA SER A 246 15.08 -5.89 5.24
C SER A 246 14.50 -4.60 4.66
N HIS A 247 13.51 -4.73 3.78
CA HIS A 247 12.75 -3.61 3.20
C HIS A 247 11.88 -2.84 4.22
N MET A 248 11.60 -3.41 5.40
CA MET A 248 10.86 -2.75 6.48
C MET A 248 11.66 -1.58 7.04
N LEU A 249 10.97 -0.51 7.45
CA LEU A 249 11.64 0.64 8.04
C LEU A 249 12.11 0.30 9.46
N GLN A 250 13.41 0.36 9.70
CA GLN A 250 13.98 0.24 11.04
C GLN A 250 14.35 1.64 11.55
N THR A 251 13.85 2.00 12.73
CA THR A 251 14.09 3.31 13.34
C THR A 251 14.61 3.13 14.75
N ASN A 252 15.67 3.87 15.08
CA ASN A 252 16.19 3.96 16.42
C ASN A 252 15.89 5.35 16.98
N VAL A 253 15.20 5.40 18.11
CA VAL A 253 14.82 6.66 18.77
C VAL A 253 15.61 6.77 20.06
N ARG A 254 16.20 7.93 20.35
CA ARG A 254 16.99 8.19 21.55
C ARG A 254 16.53 9.46 22.26
N GLY A 255 16.88 9.59 23.54
CA GLY A 255 16.68 10.79 24.35
C GLY A 255 15.74 10.55 25.51
N LYS A 256 15.89 11.34 26.59
CA LYS A 256 15.15 11.14 27.84
C LYS A 256 13.63 11.32 27.71
N ASP A 257 13.17 12.00 26.67
CA ASP A 257 11.75 12.25 26.42
C ASP A 257 11.17 11.31 25.34
N CYS A 258 11.93 10.33 24.86
CA CYS A 258 11.51 9.47 23.73
C CYS A 258 10.23 8.66 24.03
N ILE A 259 10.07 8.17 25.27
CA ILE A 259 8.87 7.44 25.70
C ILE A 259 7.65 8.36 25.72
N GLU A 260 7.78 9.56 26.29
CA GLU A 260 6.70 10.56 26.32
C GLU A 260 6.27 10.95 24.91
N TRP A 261 7.24 11.22 24.03
CA TRP A 261 6.98 11.53 22.63
C TRP A 261 6.28 10.39 21.90
N PHE A 262 6.78 9.16 22.02
CA PHE A 262 6.22 8.04 21.27
C PHE A 262 4.80 7.72 21.72
N GLU A 263 4.51 7.83 23.02
CA GLU A 263 3.14 7.70 23.54
C GLU A 263 2.21 8.83 23.06
N SER A 264 2.72 10.01 22.72
CA SER A 264 1.89 11.10 22.19
C SER A 264 1.35 10.86 20.78
N ILE A 265 1.90 9.88 20.04
CA ILE A 265 1.54 9.57 18.65
C ILE A 265 0.94 8.17 18.45
N CYS A 266 0.90 7.34 19.49
CA CYS A 266 0.31 6.00 19.44
C CYS A 266 -0.24 5.54 20.81
N PRO A 267 -1.14 4.54 20.87
CA PRO A 267 -1.85 4.17 22.10
C PRO A 267 -1.15 3.11 22.98
N VAL A 268 0.16 2.91 22.79
CA VAL A 268 0.98 1.95 23.55
C VAL A 268 1.26 2.44 24.98
N ASP A 269 1.59 1.55 25.89
CA ASP A 269 2.02 1.88 27.26
C ASP A 269 3.50 1.54 27.48
N LEU A 270 4.39 2.31 26.85
CA LEU A 270 5.84 2.16 26.99
C LEU A 270 6.31 2.47 28.42
N ARG A 271 5.68 3.41 29.13
CA ARG A 271 5.98 3.69 30.54
C ARG A 271 5.78 2.45 31.42
N GLY A 272 4.71 1.70 31.18
CA GLY A 272 4.41 0.45 31.88
C GLY A 272 5.20 -0.77 31.41
N MET A 273 5.93 -0.67 30.29
CA MET A 273 6.74 -1.77 29.76
C MET A 273 8.10 -1.86 30.46
N SER A 274 8.56 -3.10 30.67
CA SER A 274 9.93 -3.37 31.10
C SER A 274 10.94 -3.17 29.96
N ASN A 275 12.20 -2.92 30.31
CA ASN A 275 13.28 -2.84 29.33
C ASN A 275 13.48 -4.19 28.61
N GLY A 276 13.69 -4.09 27.30
CA GLY A 276 13.73 -5.22 26.38
C GLY A 276 12.36 -5.80 26.02
N SER A 277 11.24 -5.21 26.44
CA SER A 277 9.91 -5.63 25.98
C SER A 277 9.51 -4.93 24.68
N SER A 278 8.75 -5.63 23.86
CA SER A 278 8.21 -5.14 22.60
C SER A 278 6.67 -5.14 22.62
N SER A 279 6.04 -4.33 21.79
CA SER A 279 4.59 -4.34 21.58
C SER A 279 4.26 -4.03 20.12
N LEU A 280 3.24 -4.69 19.59
CA LEU A 280 2.53 -4.17 18.42
C LEU A 280 1.78 -2.91 18.87
N THR A 281 1.80 -1.89 18.03
CA THR A 281 1.01 -0.65 18.20
C THR A 281 0.65 -0.11 16.82
N VAL A 282 -0.06 1.01 16.80
CA VAL A 282 -0.49 1.71 15.58
C VAL A 282 -0.22 3.20 15.72
N PHE A 283 0.30 3.83 14.66
CA PHE A 283 0.19 5.28 14.52
C PHE A 283 -1.26 5.63 14.17
N LEU A 284 -1.77 6.70 14.76
CA LEU A 284 -3.17 7.10 14.63
C LEU A 284 -3.30 8.52 14.09
N THR A 285 -4.32 8.75 13.27
CA THR A 285 -4.76 10.10 12.93
C THR A 285 -5.53 10.73 14.11
N ASN A 286 -5.75 12.04 14.07
CA ASN A 286 -6.58 12.72 15.06
C ASN A 286 -8.05 12.27 15.01
N GLU A 287 -8.48 11.72 13.88
CA GLU A 287 -9.80 11.13 13.66
C GLU A 287 -9.86 9.66 14.09
N GLY A 288 -8.74 9.06 14.56
CA GLY A 288 -8.68 7.69 15.07
C GLY A 288 -8.49 6.61 14.00
N GLY A 289 -8.21 6.99 12.76
CA GLY A 289 -7.81 6.08 11.69
C GLY A 289 -6.37 5.59 11.88
N ILE A 290 -6.02 4.44 11.30
CA ILE A 290 -4.69 3.85 11.43
C ILE A 290 -3.78 4.37 10.31
N ILE A 291 -2.68 5.03 10.67
CA ILE A 291 -1.65 5.52 9.72
C ILE A 291 -0.69 4.41 9.31
N ASP A 292 -0.29 3.57 10.27
CA ASP A 292 0.47 2.34 10.06
C ASP A 292 0.41 1.45 11.32
N ASP A 293 0.66 0.15 11.17
CA ASP A 293 0.92 -0.77 12.28
C ASP A 293 2.42 -1.10 12.39
N LEU A 294 2.93 -1.18 13.61
CA LEU A 294 4.37 -1.25 13.88
C LEU A 294 4.70 -2.01 15.17
N ILE A 295 5.90 -2.57 15.25
CA ILE A 295 6.46 -3.10 16.49
C ILE A 295 7.40 -2.07 17.09
N VAL A 296 7.15 -1.69 18.34
CA VAL A 296 8.08 -0.89 19.15
C VAL A 296 8.68 -1.75 20.25
N THR A 297 9.97 -1.60 20.47
CA THR A 297 10.72 -2.20 21.57
C THR A 297 11.23 -1.09 22.48
N LYS A 298 10.89 -1.16 23.77
CA LYS A 298 11.53 -0.36 24.80
C LYS A 298 12.88 -0.97 25.08
N VAL A 299 13.94 -0.45 24.48
CA VAL A 299 15.30 -0.99 24.71
C VAL A 299 15.73 -0.64 26.13
N ASN A 300 15.59 0.63 26.50
CA ASN A 300 15.71 1.16 27.86
C ASN A 300 14.85 2.43 27.99
N GLU A 301 15.00 3.19 29.08
CA GLU A 301 14.22 4.41 29.33
C GLU A 301 14.50 5.55 28.34
N GLU A 302 15.62 5.50 27.62
CA GLU A 302 16.07 6.56 26.71
C GLU A 302 16.28 6.06 25.27
N THR A 303 15.86 4.83 24.96
CA THR A 303 16.05 4.24 23.64
C THR A 303 14.89 3.34 23.26
N LEU A 304 14.30 3.61 22.09
CA LEU A 304 13.32 2.76 21.44
C LEU A 304 13.88 2.21 20.13
N TYR A 305 13.45 1.00 19.79
CA TYR A 305 13.68 0.41 18.48
C TYR A 305 12.34 0.08 17.84
N VAL A 306 12.11 0.61 16.64
CA VAL A 306 10.83 0.57 15.95
C VAL A 306 11.00 -0.08 14.58
N VAL A 307 10.09 -0.98 14.23
CA VAL A 307 9.99 -1.58 12.89
C VAL A 307 8.59 -1.32 12.35
N SER A 308 8.49 -0.62 11.22
CA SER A 308 7.21 -0.30 10.55
C SER A 308 7.20 -0.70 9.07
N ASN A 309 6.04 -0.61 8.41
CA ASN A 309 5.83 -1.25 7.12
C ASN A 309 6.64 -0.57 5.99
N ALA A 310 7.23 -1.39 5.12
CA ALA A 310 7.95 -0.91 3.94
C ALA A 310 7.11 -0.02 3.02
N GLY A 311 5.83 -0.34 2.83
CA GLY A 311 4.88 0.44 2.03
C GLY A 311 4.52 1.80 2.63
N ARG A 312 4.86 2.03 3.91
CA ARG A 312 4.59 3.27 4.65
C ARG A 312 5.85 4.01 5.08
N LEU A 313 7.02 3.51 4.67
CA LEU A 313 8.34 4.04 5.00
C LEU A 313 8.44 5.57 4.90
N GLN A 314 7.95 6.19 3.82
CA GLN A 314 8.04 7.65 3.68
C GLN A 314 7.04 8.41 4.56
N VAL A 315 5.83 7.85 4.73
CA VAL A 315 4.79 8.45 5.58
C VAL A 315 5.23 8.39 7.05
N ASP A 316 5.73 7.26 7.50
CA ASP A 316 6.19 7.07 8.87
C ASP A 316 7.41 7.94 9.17
N LYS A 317 8.36 8.04 8.23
CA LYS A 317 9.51 8.95 8.34
C LYS A 317 9.05 10.40 8.51
N ALA A 318 8.11 10.84 7.68
CA ALA A 318 7.57 12.21 7.76
C ALA A 318 6.85 12.43 9.10
N HIS A 319 5.96 11.51 9.49
CA HIS A 319 5.20 11.58 10.72
C HIS A 319 6.09 11.62 11.97
N MET A 320 7.08 10.72 12.07
CA MET A 320 8.02 10.71 13.19
C MET A 320 8.92 11.95 13.22
N ARG A 321 9.39 12.43 12.06
CA ARG A 321 10.18 13.67 11.99
C ARG A 321 9.36 14.86 12.46
N GLU A 322 8.19 15.09 11.88
CA GLU A 322 7.33 16.22 12.22
C GLU A 322 7.00 16.24 13.72
N THR A 323 6.53 15.11 14.25
CA THR A 323 6.11 15.03 15.66
C THR A 323 7.29 15.14 16.63
N SER A 324 8.46 14.60 16.29
CA SER A 324 9.66 14.76 17.13
C SER A 324 10.20 16.19 17.11
N GLU A 325 10.16 16.89 15.97
CA GLU A 325 10.52 18.31 15.88
C GLU A 325 9.57 19.19 16.71
N LEU A 326 8.28 18.86 16.79
CA LEU A 326 7.35 19.55 17.68
C LEU A 326 7.73 19.38 19.17
N PHE A 327 8.29 18.24 19.56
CA PHE A 327 8.81 18.01 20.91
C PHE A 327 10.10 18.80 21.16
N LYS A 328 11.05 18.77 20.22
CA LYS A 328 12.28 19.56 20.32
C LYS A 328 12.02 21.06 20.47
N ARG A 329 11.02 21.60 19.78
CA ARG A 329 10.59 23.02 19.93
C ARG A 329 10.05 23.36 21.33
N LYS A 330 9.73 22.35 22.14
CA LYS A 330 9.34 22.49 23.55
C LYS A 330 10.49 22.13 24.50
N ASP A 331 11.73 22.24 24.03
CA ASP A 331 12.95 21.91 24.76
C ASP A 331 13.01 20.46 25.29
N LYS A 332 12.34 19.53 24.60
CA LYS A 332 12.38 18.09 24.88
C LYS A 332 13.49 17.39 24.09
N ASP A 333 14.09 16.37 24.68
CA ASP A 333 15.18 15.60 24.09
C ASP A 333 14.68 14.29 23.46
N VAL A 334 14.55 14.33 22.13
CA VAL A 334 14.16 13.20 21.28
C VAL A 334 14.92 13.26 19.97
N ASN A 335 15.60 12.19 19.60
CA ASN A 335 16.33 12.05 18.34
C ASN A 335 15.85 10.80 17.60
N VAL A 336 15.54 10.94 16.32
CA VAL A 336 14.97 9.87 15.49
C VAL A 336 15.93 9.54 14.35
N ASP A 337 16.53 8.35 14.39
CA ASP A 337 17.47 7.86 13.40
C ASP A 337 16.82 6.75 12.57
N PHE A 338 16.67 6.99 11.27
CA PHE A 338 16.13 6.00 10.34
C PHE A 338 17.27 5.23 9.68
N TRP A 339 17.28 3.90 9.82
CA TRP A 339 18.23 3.03 9.14
C TRP A 339 17.71 2.64 7.76
N ASP A 340 18.54 2.81 6.73
CA ASP A 340 18.29 2.30 5.37
C ASP A 340 18.78 0.85 5.26
N VAL A 341 18.49 0.21 4.13
CA VAL A 341 18.92 -1.16 3.84
C VAL A 341 20.44 -1.27 3.73
N SER A 342 21.15 -0.16 3.50
CA SER A 342 22.61 -0.10 3.57
C SER A 342 23.19 -0.11 4.99
N ASP A 343 22.39 0.22 6.01
CA ASP A 343 22.83 0.25 7.40
C ASP A 343 22.52 -1.08 8.10
N ARG A 344 21.29 -1.57 7.90
CA ARG A 344 20.78 -2.77 8.58
C ARG A 344 19.94 -3.63 7.65
N ALA A 345 20.20 -4.93 7.67
CA ALA A 345 19.26 -5.94 7.20
C ALA A 345 18.29 -6.35 8.33
N LEU A 346 17.19 -7.00 7.94
CA LEU A 346 16.26 -7.63 8.86
C LEU A 346 15.79 -8.96 8.27
N ILE A 347 15.97 -10.04 9.01
CA ILE A 347 15.44 -11.35 8.64
C ILE A 347 14.47 -11.85 9.71
N ALA A 348 13.44 -12.57 9.31
CA ALA A 348 12.54 -13.26 10.21
C ALA A 348 12.76 -14.77 10.10
N VAL A 349 13.14 -15.44 11.19
CA VAL A 349 13.29 -16.89 11.29
C VAL A 349 12.07 -17.44 12.04
N GLN A 350 11.18 -18.14 11.34
CA GLN A 350 9.82 -18.41 11.80
C GLN A 350 9.47 -19.89 11.65
N GLY A 351 8.84 -20.48 12.66
CA GLY A 351 8.44 -21.88 12.70
C GLY A 351 8.82 -22.56 14.02
N PRO A 352 8.22 -23.72 14.34
CA PRO A 352 8.42 -24.39 15.63
C PRO A 352 9.87 -24.80 15.92
N LYS A 353 10.74 -24.87 14.91
CA LYS A 353 12.17 -25.19 15.09
C LYS A 353 13.10 -23.96 15.07
N ALA A 354 12.55 -22.75 14.89
CA ALA A 354 13.33 -21.53 14.69
C ALA A 354 14.25 -21.23 15.87
N ALA A 355 13.69 -21.19 17.09
CA ALA A 355 14.46 -20.88 18.30
C ALA A 355 15.52 -21.95 18.62
N SER A 356 15.16 -23.24 18.54
CA SER A 356 16.08 -24.34 18.81
C SER A 356 17.22 -24.41 17.80
N ALA A 357 16.95 -24.12 16.53
CA ALA A 357 17.99 -24.06 15.51
C ALA A 357 18.94 -22.88 15.74
N LEU A 358 18.36 -21.69 16.00
CA LEU A 358 19.13 -20.47 16.25
C LEU A 358 20.04 -20.58 17.48
N GLN A 359 19.63 -21.29 18.53
CA GLN A 359 20.39 -21.39 19.79
C GLN A 359 21.86 -21.79 19.59
N SER A 360 22.15 -22.66 18.62
CA SER A 360 23.52 -23.11 18.31
C SER A 360 24.43 -22.02 17.72
N LEU A 361 23.85 -20.93 17.22
CA LEU A 361 24.54 -19.83 16.56
C LEU A 361 24.51 -18.54 17.37
N THR A 362 23.88 -18.51 18.54
CA THR A 362 23.74 -17.30 19.35
C THR A 362 24.15 -17.50 20.79
N ASP A 363 24.66 -16.44 21.40
CA ASP A 363 24.93 -16.35 22.84
C ASP A 363 23.68 -15.97 23.66
N ILE A 364 22.59 -15.60 22.99
CA ILE A 364 21.30 -15.34 23.63
C ILE A 364 20.70 -16.67 24.07
N VAL A 365 20.34 -16.76 25.34
CA VAL A 365 19.59 -17.90 25.88
C VAL A 365 18.15 -17.80 25.36
N MET A 366 17.83 -18.57 24.33
CA MET A 366 16.55 -18.52 23.64
C MET A 366 15.39 -18.87 24.57
N GLU A 367 15.59 -19.73 25.55
CA GLU A 367 14.56 -20.09 26.54
C GLU A 367 14.12 -18.90 27.42
N ASP A 368 15.00 -17.91 27.63
CA ASP A 368 14.72 -16.70 28.40
C ASP A 368 14.17 -15.55 27.55
N LEU A 369 14.34 -15.61 26.22
CA LEU A 369 13.73 -14.67 25.30
C LEU A 369 12.27 -15.09 25.04
N THR A 370 11.31 -14.54 25.76
CA THR A 370 9.88 -14.83 25.56
C THR A 370 9.27 -14.03 24.40
N PHE A 371 8.10 -14.43 23.91
CA PHE A 371 7.36 -13.68 22.89
C PHE A 371 7.23 -12.20 23.25
N MET A 372 7.47 -11.33 22.26
CA MET A 372 7.52 -9.88 22.38
C MET A 372 8.57 -9.37 23.38
N THR A 373 9.72 -10.05 23.44
CA THR A 373 10.93 -9.52 24.09
C THR A 373 12.09 -9.49 23.11
N SER A 374 13.04 -8.60 23.38
CA SER A 374 14.18 -8.31 22.55
C SER A 374 15.46 -8.26 23.37
N ARG A 375 16.56 -8.72 22.79
CA ARG A 375 17.91 -8.68 23.36
C ARG A 375 18.93 -8.32 22.30
N LEU A 376 20.00 -7.66 22.74
CA LEU A 376 21.25 -7.57 21.97
C LEU A 376 22.12 -8.78 22.33
N GLY A 377 22.78 -9.33 21.32
CA GLY A 377 23.69 -10.46 21.45
C GLY A 377 24.31 -10.79 20.11
N LYS A 378 25.09 -11.87 20.06
CA LYS A 378 25.75 -12.33 18.85
C LYS A 378 24.92 -13.39 18.14
N VAL A 379 24.86 -13.33 16.82
CA VAL A 379 24.37 -14.41 15.94
C VAL A 379 25.43 -14.68 14.90
N ALA A 380 25.93 -15.92 14.84
CA ALA A 380 27.09 -16.31 14.04
C ALA A 380 28.31 -15.37 14.28
N GLY A 381 28.51 -14.97 15.54
CA GLY A 381 29.58 -14.05 15.94
C GLY A 381 29.32 -12.56 15.66
N VAL A 382 28.21 -12.21 15.00
CA VAL A 382 27.86 -10.83 14.60
C VAL A 382 26.92 -10.19 15.61
N ASP A 383 27.19 -8.95 16.00
CA ASP A 383 26.33 -8.21 16.93
C ASP A 383 24.97 -7.85 16.29
N CYS A 384 23.92 -8.43 16.85
CA CYS A 384 22.57 -8.39 16.34
C CYS A 384 21.59 -7.98 17.45
N ARG A 385 20.43 -7.48 17.03
CA ARG A 385 19.24 -7.40 17.89
C ARG A 385 18.32 -8.55 17.50
N VAL A 386 17.97 -9.39 18.46
CA VAL A 386 17.05 -10.51 18.27
C VAL A 386 15.78 -10.20 19.06
N THR A 387 14.65 -10.17 18.36
CA THR A 387 13.32 -9.96 18.96
C THR A 387 12.48 -11.21 18.69
N ARG A 388 11.91 -11.82 19.74
CA ARG A 388 11.03 -12.98 19.57
C ARG A 388 9.62 -12.54 19.19
N CYS A 389 9.47 -12.15 17.94
CA CYS A 389 8.24 -11.74 17.31
C CYS A 389 8.12 -12.39 15.93
N GLY A 390 7.00 -12.14 15.24
CA GLY A 390 6.77 -12.76 13.95
C GLY A 390 5.47 -12.33 13.28
N TYR A 391 5.37 -12.69 12.00
CA TYR A 391 4.23 -12.39 11.14
C TYR A 391 3.62 -13.67 10.54
N THR A 392 3.67 -14.78 11.27
CA THR A 392 3.29 -16.11 10.78
C THR A 392 2.32 -16.87 11.70
N GLY A 393 2.16 -16.42 12.94
CA GLY A 393 1.46 -17.13 14.00
C GLY A 393 2.26 -18.28 14.63
N GLU A 394 3.42 -18.66 14.07
CA GLU A 394 4.33 -19.62 14.72
C GLU A 394 5.23 -18.91 15.73
N ASP A 395 5.96 -19.70 16.53
CA ASP A 395 7.14 -19.19 17.24
C ASP A 395 8.24 -18.78 16.24
N GLY A 396 9.13 -17.90 16.67
CA GLY A 396 10.19 -17.39 15.83
C GLY A 396 10.77 -16.08 16.32
N VAL A 397 11.79 -15.61 15.62
CA VAL A 397 12.44 -14.34 15.89
C VAL A 397 12.56 -13.48 14.64
N GLU A 398 12.74 -12.19 14.84
CA GLU A 398 13.35 -11.28 13.89
C GLU A 398 14.75 -10.89 14.34
N ILE A 399 15.69 -10.85 13.40
CA ILE A 399 17.10 -10.57 13.64
C ILE A 399 17.47 -9.36 12.80
N SER A 400 17.73 -8.24 13.47
CA SER A 400 18.32 -7.06 12.85
C SER A 400 19.84 -7.25 12.80
N ILE A 401 20.44 -7.09 11.62
CA ILE A 401 21.84 -7.44 11.32
C ILE A 401 22.53 -6.26 10.65
N PRO A 402 23.82 -5.95 10.91
CA PRO A 402 24.56 -4.99 10.10
C PRO A 402 24.52 -5.42 8.63
N ALA A 403 24.19 -4.50 7.72
CA ALA A 403 23.91 -4.85 6.32
C ALA A 403 25.05 -5.64 5.66
N GLU A 404 26.30 -5.26 5.93
CA GLU A 404 27.51 -5.89 5.43
C GLU A 404 27.77 -7.31 5.97
N LYS A 405 27.03 -7.73 7.00
CA LYS A 405 27.10 -9.07 7.61
C LYS A 405 25.85 -9.92 7.35
N ALA A 406 24.87 -9.37 6.64
CA ALA A 406 23.58 -10.02 6.42
C ALA A 406 23.70 -11.37 5.71
N GLU A 407 24.49 -11.44 4.62
CA GLU A 407 24.70 -12.70 3.89
C GLU A 407 25.40 -13.74 4.77
N LEU A 408 26.44 -13.37 5.50
CA LEU A 408 27.17 -14.28 6.41
C LEU A 408 26.22 -14.92 7.44
N VAL A 409 25.44 -14.11 8.14
CA VAL A 409 24.51 -14.60 9.16
C VAL A 409 23.42 -15.48 8.54
N THR A 410 22.90 -15.08 7.38
CA THR A 410 21.83 -15.82 6.69
C THR A 410 22.34 -17.15 6.15
N GLU A 411 23.54 -17.19 5.57
CA GLU A 411 24.15 -18.45 5.09
C GLU A 411 24.46 -19.40 6.23
N ALA A 412 24.92 -18.90 7.39
CA ALA A 412 25.16 -19.72 8.57
C ALA A 412 23.87 -20.40 9.06
N LEU A 413 22.74 -19.68 9.07
CA LEU A 413 21.44 -20.25 9.39
C LEU A 413 20.98 -21.28 8.35
N LEU A 414 21.25 -21.05 7.06
CA LEU A 414 20.90 -21.98 5.98
C LEU A 414 21.74 -23.27 6.00
N GLN A 415 22.85 -23.33 6.74
CA GLN A 415 23.57 -24.59 6.97
C GLN A 415 22.82 -25.51 7.96
N LEU A 416 21.82 -24.99 8.69
CA LEU A 416 21.01 -25.79 9.61
C LEU A 416 19.93 -26.54 8.83
N LYS A 417 19.91 -27.87 8.99
CA LYS A 417 19.00 -28.79 8.26
C LYS A 417 17.50 -28.46 8.35
N ASP A 418 17.10 -27.77 9.41
CA ASP A 418 15.70 -27.47 9.72
C ASP A 418 15.24 -26.12 9.16
N ILE A 419 16.12 -25.39 8.47
CA ILE A 419 15.88 -24.03 7.98
C ILE A 419 15.89 -23.97 6.45
N LYS A 420 14.91 -23.26 5.87
CA LYS A 420 14.88 -22.92 4.43
C LYS A 420 14.51 -21.46 4.21
N LEU A 421 14.75 -20.93 3.02
CA LEU A 421 14.23 -19.62 2.62
C LEU A 421 12.73 -19.72 2.27
N ALA A 422 11.98 -18.66 2.57
CA ALA A 422 10.59 -18.51 2.18
C ALA A 422 10.31 -17.12 1.62
N GLY A 423 9.50 -17.07 0.57
CA GLY A 423 9.18 -15.84 -0.16
C GLY A 423 7.88 -15.17 0.29
N LEU A 424 7.57 -14.04 -0.35
CA LEU A 424 6.40 -13.20 -0.07
C LEU A 424 5.06 -13.96 -0.15
N GLY A 425 4.94 -14.94 -1.03
CA GLY A 425 3.70 -15.72 -1.17
C GLY A 425 3.40 -16.57 0.08
N ALA A 426 4.42 -17.21 0.65
CA ALA A 426 4.26 -17.98 1.89
C ALA A 426 4.00 -17.02 3.07
N ARG A 427 4.68 -15.87 3.11
CA ARG A 427 4.46 -14.83 4.13
C ARG A 427 3.00 -14.37 4.18
N ASP A 428 2.39 -14.05 3.04
CA ASP A 428 1.00 -13.57 2.99
C ASP A 428 -0.05 -14.64 3.35
N SER A 429 0.21 -15.91 3.02
CA SER A 429 -0.70 -17.00 3.43
C SER A 429 -0.58 -17.34 4.92
N LEU A 430 0.63 -17.35 5.47
CA LEU A 430 0.88 -17.61 6.90
C LEU A 430 0.24 -16.54 7.79
N ARG A 431 0.47 -15.25 7.48
CA ARG A 431 -0.10 -14.13 8.25
C ARG A 431 -1.63 -14.14 8.23
N LEU A 432 -2.22 -14.50 7.08
CA LEU A 432 -3.67 -14.50 6.92
C LEU A 432 -4.31 -15.61 7.74
N GLU A 433 -3.75 -16.82 7.69
CA GLU A 433 -4.16 -17.92 8.57
C GLU A 433 -3.97 -17.58 10.06
N ALA A 434 -2.93 -16.81 10.40
CA ALA A 434 -2.68 -16.30 11.74
C ALA A 434 -3.57 -15.11 12.15
N GLY A 435 -4.49 -14.66 11.29
CA GLY A 435 -5.41 -13.57 11.63
C GLY A 435 -4.78 -12.18 11.69
N LEU A 436 -3.55 -12.01 11.18
CA LEU A 436 -2.77 -10.77 11.24
C LEU A 436 -3.14 -9.82 10.10
N CYS A 437 -3.33 -8.55 10.45
CA CYS A 437 -3.66 -7.49 9.49
C CYS A 437 -2.50 -7.20 8.55
N LEU A 438 -2.83 -6.81 7.32
CA LEU A 438 -1.91 -6.21 6.36
C LEU A 438 -2.35 -4.76 6.10
N TYR A 439 -1.51 -3.79 6.45
CA TYR A 439 -1.77 -2.38 6.17
C TYR A 439 -2.04 -2.13 4.67
N GLY A 440 -2.98 -1.22 4.38
CA GLY A 440 -3.45 -0.90 3.03
C GLY A 440 -4.39 -1.96 2.43
N ASN A 441 -4.67 -3.03 3.18
CA ASN A 441 -5.66 -4.04 2.82
C ASN A 441 -6.72 -4.14 3.93
N ASP A 442 -6.31 -4.59 5.11
CA ASP A 442 -7.22 -4.88 6.21
C ASP A 442 -7.43 -3.69 7.14
N ILE A 443 -6.49 -2.75 7.15
CA ILE A 443 -6.49 -1.51 7.94
C ILE A 443 -5.90 -0.38 7.10
N ASP A 444 -6.40 0.84 7.32
CA ASP A 444 -5.93 2.08 6.71
C ASP A 444 -6.45 3.28 7.54
N GLU A 445 -6.18 4.50 7.06
CA GLU A 445 -6.54 5.75 7.74
C GLU A 445 -8.06 5.98 7.86
N THR A 446 -8.90 5.16 7.23
CA THR A 446 -10.37 5.22 7.34
C THR A 446 -10.95 4.20 8.33
N ILE A 447 -10.09 3.37 8.93
CA ILE A 447 -10.46 2.26 9.79
C ILE A 447 -9.87 2.49 11.18
N THR A 448 -10.72 2.46 12.21
CA THR A 448 -10.24 2.56 13.59
C THR A 448 -9.74 1.22 14.13
N PRO A 449 -8.89 1.22 15.18
CA PRO A 449 -8.52 -0.02 15.87
C PRO A 449 -9.72 -0.82 16.39
N VAL A 450 -10.83 -0.16 16.73
CA VAL A 450 -12.04 -0.85 17.19
C VAL A 450 -12.70 -1.57 16.02
N GLU A 451 -12.96 -0.89 14.90
CA GLU A 451 -13.51 -1.52 13.69
C GLU A 451 -12.65 -2.69 13.20
N ALA A 452 -11.33 -2.55 13.28
CA ALA A 452 -10.36 -3.59 12.89
C ALA A 452 -10.28 -4.79 13.86
N ALA A 453 -11.09 -4.82 14.93
CA ALA A 453 -11.01 -5.82 16.00
C ALA A 453 -9.63 -5.86 16.69
N LEU A 454 -9.00 -4.69 16.83
CA LEU A 454 -7.68 -4.46 17.43
C LEU A 454 -7.75 -3.60 18.70
N THR A 455 -8.91 -3.56 19.38
CA THR A 455 -9.09 -2.80 20.64
C THR A 455 -8.05 -3.12 21.72
N TRP A 456 -7.46 -4.33 21.67
CA TRP A 456 -6.40 -4.76 22.57
C TRP A 456 -5.10 -3.94 22.43
N LEU A 457 -4.90 -3.22 21.32
CA LEU A 457 -3.79 -2.28 21.13
C LEU A 457 -3.91 -1.02 21.98
N ILE A 458 -5.12 -0.67 22.43
CA ILE A 458 -5.34 0.51 23.26
C ILE A 458 -5.09 0.12 24.71
N ALA A 459 -3.89 0.39 25.21
CA ALA A 459 -3.46 -0.02 26.53
C ALA A 459 -4.34 0.59 27.64
N LYS A 460 -4.54 -0.14 28.74
CA LYS A 460 -5.50 0.22 29.79
C LYS A 460 -5.23 1.62 30.38
N ARG A 461 -3.97 1.93 30.69
CA ARG A 461 -3.57 3.26 31.19
C ARG A 461 -3.94 4.36 30.19
N ARG A 462 -3.62 4.13 28.91
CA ARG A 462 -3.89 5.07 27.82
C ARG A 462 -5.39 5.35 27.64
N ARG A 463 -6.27 4.37 27.91
CA ARG A 463 -7.72 4.59 27.92
C ARG A 463 -8.17 5.54 29.03
N GLY A 464 -7.52 5.52 30.19
CA GLY A 464 -7.82 6.42 31.29
C GLY A 464 -7.30 7.84 31.08
N GLU A 465 -6.14 7.97 30.44
CA GLU A 465 -5.51 9.27 30.16
C GLU A 465 -6.08 9.97 28.92
N ALA A 466 -6.58 9.20 27.94
CA ALA A 466 -7.12 9.70 26.67
C ALA A 466 -6.18 10.68 25.92
N ASN A 467 -4.86 10.52 26.08
CA ASN A 467 -3.83 11.43 25.58
C ASN A 467 -3.09 10.88 24.34
N PHE A 468 -3.82 10.29 23.41
CA PHE A 468 -3.30 9.81 22.13
C PHE A 468 -4.20 10.27 20.97
N PRO A 469 -3.71 10.32 19.72
CA PRO A 469 -4.51 10.80 18.60
C PRO A 469 -5.77 9.94 18.40
N GLY A 470 -6.91 10.60 18.20
CA GLY A 470 -8.20 9.92 18.00
C GLY A 470 -8.82 9.28 19.24
N ALA A 471 -8.31 9.56 20.44
CA ALA A 471 -8.82 8.99 21.68
C ALA A 471 -10.34 9.18 21.86
N ASP A 472 -10.87 10.37 21.56
CA ASP A 472 -12.30 10.66 21.71
C ASP A 472 -13.18 9.68 20.94
N LEU A 473 -12.91 9.48 19.64
CA LEU A 473 -13.67 8.54 18.81
C LEU A 473 -13.44 7.09 19.25
N ILE A 474 -12.19 6.71 19.49
CA ILE A 474 -11.82 5.34 19.82
C ILE A 474 -12.46 4.92 21.15
N LEU A 475 -12.41 5.76 22.18
CA LEU A 475 -13.01 5.48 23.49
C LEU A 475 -14.54 5.44 23.40
N LYS A 476 -15.15 6.31 22.61
CA LYS A 476 -16.58 6.24 22.30
C LYS A 476 -16.94 4.90 21.67
N GLN A 477 -16.19 4.45 20.65
CA GLN A 477 -16.42 3.16 19.99
C GLN A 477 -16.20 1.95 20.90
N ILE A 478 -15.26 2.02 21.86
CA ILE A 478 -15.08 0.98 22.87
C ILE A 478 -16.32 0.85 23.76
N LYS A 479 -16.95 1.99 24.11
CA LYS A 479 -18.12 2.03 25.00
C LYS A 479 -19.43 1.70 24.28
N GLU A 480 -19.63 2.28 23.10
CA GLU A 480 -20.91 2.27 22.38
C GLU A 480 -20.96 1.22 21.26
N GLY A 481 -19.82 0.72 20.81
CA GLY A 481 -19.70 -0.19 19.67
C GLY A 481 -19.37 0.53 18.35
N VAL A 482 -19.38 -0.23 17.27
CA VAL A 482 -19.06 0.22 15.91
C VAL A 482 -20.14 -0.27 14.94
N SER A 483 -20.23 0.34 13.76
CA SER A 483 -21.19 -0.08 12.72
C SER A 483 -20.71 -1.28 11.91
N LYS A 484 -19.39 -1.43 11.74
CA LYS A 484 -18.75 -2.52 10.98
C LYS A 484 -17.58 -3.13 11.76
N ARG A 485 -17.27 -4.39 11.48
CA ARG A 485 -16.18 -5.13 12.11
C ARG A 485 -15.38 -5.95 11.10
N ARG A 486 -14.07 -5.99 11.27
CA ARG A 486 -13.20 -6.96 10.59
C ARG A 486 -13.49 -8.37 11.10
N VAL A 487 -13.69 -9.30 10.18
CA VAL A 487 -13.96 -10.72 10.45
C VAL A 487 -13.06 -11.63 9.62
N GLY A 488 -12.86 -12.85 10.11
CA GLY A 488 -12.28 -13.93 9.33
C GLY A 488 -13.38 -14.68 8.58
N ILE A 489 -13.10 -15.14 7.37
CA ILE A 489 -14.05 -15.79 6.46
C ILE A 489 -13.40 -17.05 5.91
N ARG A 490 -14.12 -18.17 5.97
CA ARG A 490 -13.68 -19.46 5.44
C ARG A 490 -14.56 -19.89 4.28
N MET A 491 -13.96 -20.45 3.24
CA MET A 491 -14.63 -21.00 2.07
C MET A 491 -14.08 -22.40 1.83
N GLU A 492 -14.96 -23.40 1.84
CA GLU A 492 -14.54 -24.80 1.68
C GLU A 492 -14.13 -25.14 0.25
N SER A 493 -14.78 -24.50 -0.73
CA SER A 493 -14.56 -24.75 -2.16
C SER A 493 -14.56 -23.45 -2.97
N GLY A 494 -14.29 -23.57 -4.26
CA GLY A 494 -14.23 -22.45 -5.19
C GLY A 494 -12.88 -21.73 -5.22
N PRO A 495 -12.75 -20.72 -6.10
CA PRO A 495 -11.54 -19.90 -6.19
C PRO A 495 -11.36 -19.04 -4.93
N PRO A 496 -10.12 -18.67 -4.55
CA PRO A 496 -9.88 -17.75 -3.43
C PRO A 496 -10.48 -16.37 -3.71
N ALA A 497 -11.16 -15.81 -2.71
CA ALA A 497 -11.64 -14.44 -2.76
C ALA A 497 -10.45 -13.48 -2.77
N ARG A 498 -10.60 -12.36 -3.48
CA ARG A 498 -9.57 -11.31 -3.56
C ARG A 498 -10.12 -10.03 -2.95
N LYS A 499 -9.23 -9.08 -2.68
CA LYS A 499 -9.60 -7.73 -2.24
C LYS A 499 -10.74 -7.18 -3.12
N ASP A 500 -11.69 -6.51 -2.46
CA ASP A 500 -12.90 -5.91 -3.01
C ASP A 500 -14.00 -6.89 -3.48
N ALA A 501 -13.80 -8.21 -3.35
CA ALA A 501 -14.88 -9.17 -3.56
C ALA A 501 -16.06 -8.87 -2.60
N LEU A 502 -17.27 -8.82 -3.13
CA LEU A 502 -18.46 -8.43 -2.38
C LEU A 502 -18.92 -9.56 -1.47
N LEU A 503 -19.21 -9.25 -0.21
CA LEU A 503 -19.88 -10.14 0.73
C LEU A 503 -21.38 -9.85 0.66
N LYS A 504 -22.19 -10.90 0.57
CA LYS A 504 -23.64 -10.81 0.45
C LYS A 504 -24.36 -11.64 1.50
N ASN A 505 -25.54 -11.19 1.88
CA ASN A 505 -26.47 -11.97 2.69
C ASN A 505 -27.04 -13.14 1.84
N PRO A 506 -27.00 -14.39 2.34
CA PRO A 506 -27.44 -15.56 1.55
C PRO A 506 -28.96 -15.58 1.27
N ARG A 507 -29.78 -14.86 2.07
CA ARG A 507 -31.24 -14.82 1.91
C ARG A 507 -31.69 -13.66 1.03
N SER A 508 -31.17 -12.46 1.26
CA SER A 508 -31.60 -11.25 0.54
C SER A 508 -30.74 -10.93 -0.69
N SER A 509 -29.57 -11.56 -0.84
CA SER A 509 -28.54 -11.21 -1.83
C SER A 509 -27.99 -9.77 -1.72
N GLU A 510 -28.36 -9.05 -0.66
CA GLU A 510 -27.87 -7.69 -0.39
C GLU A 510 -26.36 -7.70 -0.10
N VAL A 511 -25.65 -6.69 -0.60
CA VAL A 511 -24.22 -6.49 -0.30
C VAL A 511 -24.08 -5.98 1.13
N ILE A 512 -23.42 -6.76 1.96
CA ILE A 512 -23.21 -6.51 3.39
C ILE A 512 -21.74 -6.30 3.74
N GLY A 513 -20.86 -6.16 2.76
CA GLY A 513 -19.44 -6.02 3.07
C GLY A 513 -18.54 -6.29 1.89
N LYS A 514 -17.24 -6.26 2.17
CA LYS A 514 -16.19 -6.52 1.19
C LYS A 514 -15.03 -7.27 1.82
N VAL A 515 -14.42 -8.14 1.02
CA VAL A 515 -13.16 -8.81 1.33
C VAL A 515 -12.01 -7.80 1.23
N THR A 516 -11.10 -7.84 2.20
CA THR A 516 -9.88 -7.02 2.24
C THR A 516 -8.65 -7.82 1.83
N SER A 517 -8.57 -9.08 2.26
CA SER A 517 -7.48 -10.01 1.97
C SER A 517 -8.04 -11.41 1.70
N GLY A 518 -7.42 -12.20 0.83
CA GLY A 518 -7.84 -13.57 0.61
C GLY A 518 -6.87 -14.42 -0.23
N CYS A 519 -6.66 -15.66 0.20
CA CYS A 519 -5.80 -16.64 -0.46
C CYS A 519 -6.22 -18.09 -0.11
N PRO A 520 -5.67 -19.09 -0.83
CA PRO A 520 -5.75 -20.48 -0.40
C PRO A 520 -5.17 -20.67 1.02
N ALA A 521 -5.69 -21.64 1.77
CA ALA A 521 -5.26 -21.93 3.15
C ALA A 521 -4.55 -23.29 3.22
N PRO A 522 -3.23 -23.37 3.00
CA PRO A 522 -2.52 -24.65 2.88
C PRO A 522 -2.65 -25.54 4.12
N SER A 523 -2.73 -24.94 5.32
CA SER A 523 -2.80 -25.72 6.58
C SER A 523 -4.18 -26.29 6.85
N LEU A 524 -5.22 -25.70 6.25
CA LEU A 524 -6.61 -25.96 6.57
C LEU A 524 -7.38 -26.62 5.41
N GLY A 525 -6.83 -26.58 4.20
CA GLY A 525 -7.59 -26.83 2.97
C GLY A 525 -8.58 -25.69 2.66
N GLY A 526 -9.05 -25.65 1.41
CA GLY A 526 -9.94 -24.59 0.95
C GLY A 526 -9.26 -23.22 0.91
N ASN A 527 -10.02 -22.18 1.28
CA ASN A 527 -9.57 -20.79 1.23
C ASN A 527 -9.97 -20.01 2.49
N VAL A 528 -9.16 -19.02 2.83
CA VAL A 528 -9.46 -18.05 3.90
C VAL A 528 -9.39 -16.62 3.38
N ALA A 529 -10.15 -15.74 4.01
CA ALA A 529 -10.18 -14.32 3.71
C ALA A 529 -10.44 -13.49 4.98
N MET A 530 -10.12 -12.21 4.91
CA MET A 530 -10.59 -11.20 5.85
C MET A 530 -11.51 -10.23 5.12
N GLY A 531 -12.41 -9.59 5.85
CA GLY A 531 -13.27 -8.55 5.31
C GLY A 531 -14.01 -7.80 6.41
N TYR A 532 -14.77 -6.78 6.02
CA TYR A 532 -15.63 -6.03 6.92
C TYR A 532 -17.09 -6.32 6.65
N VAL A 533 -17.85 -6.55 7.72
CA VAL A 533 -19.31 -6.74 7.72
C VAL A 533 -19.95 -5.86 8.79
N PRO A 534 -21.28 -5.58 8.73
CA PRO A 534 -22.01 -4.98 9.82
C PRO A 534 -21.74 -5.67 11.15
N GLU A 535 -21.62 -4.88 12.22
CA GLU A 535 -21.36 -5.38 13.58
C GLU A 535 -22.36 -6.46 14.02
N SER A 536 -23.62 -6.34 13.58
CA SER A 536 -24.69 -7.31 13.85
C SER A 536 -24.44 -8.70 13.25
N LEU A 537 -23.60 -8.80 12.22
CA LEU A 537 -23.28 -10.06 11.52
C LEU A 537 -21.95 -10.67 11.96
N LYS A 538 -21.16 -10.01 12.81
CA LYS A 538 -19.77 -10.40 13.11
C LYS A 538 -19.57 -11.79 13.73
N LYS A 539 -20.63 -12.45 14.21
CA LYS A 539 -20.56 -13.68 14.99
C LYS A 539 -19.97 -14.82 14.15
N ALA A 540 -19.06 -15.61 14.74
CA ALA A 540 -18.57 -16.84 14.11
C ALA A 540 -19.72 -17.83 13.88
N GLY A 541 -19.68 -18.53 12.74
CA GLY A 541 -20.74 -19.41 12.27
C GLY A 541 -21.80 -18.71 11.40
N THR A 542 -21.77 -17.39 11.26
CA THR A 542 -22.69 -16.68 10.35
C THR A 542 -22.35 -17.02 8.90
N GLU A 543 -23.34 -17.53 8.18
CA GLU A 543 -23.26 -17.86 6.75
C GLU A 543 -23.36 -16.61 5.87
N LEU A 544 -22.52 -16.54 4.86
CA LEU A 544 -22.44 -15.48 3.87
C LEU A 544 -22.30 -16.06 2.46
N LEU A 545 -22.45 -15.20 1.45
CA LEU A 545 -21.97 -15.46 0.10
C LEU A 545 -20.84 -14.48 -0.22
N VAL A 546 -19.85 -14.93 -0.97
CA VAL A 546 -18.84 -14.05 -1.57
C VAL A 546 -18.95 -14.10 -3.09
N ASN A 547 -19.08 -12.94 -3.73
CA ASN A 547 -19.13 -12.85 -5.17
C ASN A 547 -17.73 -12.88 -5.76
N ILE A 548 -17.41 -13.94 -6.48
CA ILE A 548 -16.12 -14.11 -7.17
C ILE A 548 -16.39 -14.24 -8.65
N ARG A 549 -15.97 -13.23 -9.42
CA ARG A 549 -16.13 -13.18 -10.88
C ARG A 549 -17.58 -13.43 -11.31
N GLY A 550 -18.53 -12.82 -10.61
CA GLY A 550 -19.97 -12.92 -10.90
C GLY A 550 -20.67 -14.15 -10.32
N LYS A 551 -19.95 -15.09 -9.71
CA LYS A 551 -20.53 -16.26 -9.04
C LYS A 551 -20.55 -16.08 -7.53
N ASP A 552 -21.70 -16.33 -6.91
CA ASP A 552 -21.82 -16.32 -5.46
C ASP A 552 -21.38 -17.67 -4.89
N ILE A 553 -20.34 -17.64 -4.04
CA ILE A 553 -19.76 -18.82 -3.40
C ILE A 553 -20.11 -18.81 -1.91
N PRO A 554 -20.64 -19.89 -1.34
CA PRO A 554 -20.90 -20.00 0.10
C PRO A 554 -19.63 -19.84 0.94
N CYS A 555 -19.72 -19.05 2.00
CA CYS A 555 -18.66 -18.89 2.97
C CYS A 555 -19.21 -18.65 4.38
N VAL A 556 -18.36 -18.78 5.39
CA VAL A 556 -18.76 -18.67 6.80
C VAL A 556 -17.80 -17.80 7.58
N ILE A 557 -18.34 -16.92 8.43
CA ILE A 557 -17.51 -16.16 9.36
C ILE A 557 -16.86 -17.13 10.35
N THR A 558 -15.54 -17.07 10.45
CA THR A 558 -14.72 -17.97 11.27
C THR A 558 -13.86 -17.15 12.23
N LYS A 559 -13.70 -17.67 13.45
CA LYS A 559 -12.85 -17.05 14.47
C LYS A 559 -11.40 -16.96 13.96
N MET A 560 -10.76 -15.81 14.19
CA MET A 560 -9.32 -15.63 13.97
C MET A 560 -8.55 -15.77 15.29
N PRO A 561 -7.32 -16.30 15.27
CA PRO A 561 -6.63 -16.84 14.10
C PRO A 561 -7.30 -18.13 13.58
N PHE A 562 -7.21 -18.41 12.27
CA PHE A 562 -7.79 -19.63 11.68
C PHE A 562 -6.97 -20.87 12.05
N VAL A 563 -5.66 -20.70 12.20
CA VAL A 563 -4.74 -21.67 12.78
C VAL A 563 -4.27 -21.12 14.14
N PRO A 564 -4.41 -21.86 15.25
CA PRO A 564 -3.97 -21.39 16.55
C PRO A 564 -2.50 -20.95 16.55
N ALA A 565 -2.22 -19.78 17.13
CA ALA A 565 -0.85 -19.29 17.24
C ALA A 565 -0.04 -20.12 18.25
N LYS A 566 1.26 -20.25 17.99
CA LYS A 566 2.22 -21.01 18.82
C LYS A 566 3.30 -20.12 19.42
N TYR A 567 2.94 -18.90 19.84
CA TYR A 567 3.87 -17.96 20.46
C TYR A 567 4.49 -18.56 21.73
N TYR A 568 5.81 -18.47 21.86
CA TYR A 568 6.50 -18.96 23.04
C TYR A 568 6.32 -18.02 24.23
N ILE A 569 5.65 -18.51 25.27
CA ILE A 569 5.50 -17.83 26.56
C ILE A 569 6.17 -18.73 27.59
N LYS A 570 6.96 -18.16 28.52
CA LYS A 570 7.57 -18.92 29.61
C LYS A 570 6.45 -19.49 30.48
N LYS A 571 6.47 -20.82 30.67
CA LYS A 571 5.49 -21.54 31.48
C LYS A 571 5.78 -21.38 32.97
#